data_AF-A0AAV5SKF1-F1
#
_entry.id   AF-A0AAV5SKF1-F1
#
_cell.length_a   1.000
_cell.length_b   1.000
_cell.length_c   1.000
_cell.angle_alpha   90.00
_cell.angle_beta   90.00
_cell.angle_gamma   90.00
#
_symmetry.space_group_name_H-M   'P 1'
#
loop_
_entity.id
_entity.type
_entity.pdbx_description
1 polymer ?
#
loop_
_entity_poly.entity_id
_entity_poly.type
_entity_poly.pdbx_seq_one_letter_code
_entity_poly.pdbx_strand_id
1 'polypeptide(L)'
;LCEAIRSDPLESPLVVWFNGGPGASSFIGFLLENGPYILDANTDTLRYNDFSWNQVNANVLYLESPSGSGFSHSDHQILDDNMTAELNMKVLEEFKTRLTPH
;
A
#
# COMPACT_ATOMS: atom_id res chain seq x y z
N LEU A 1 4.43 -2.07 -3.78
CA LEU A 1 5.52 -1.11 -3.47
C LEU A 1 5.67 -0.19 -4.67
N CYS A 2 5.59 1.12 -4.44
CA CYS A 2 5.95 2.13 -5.43
C CYS A 2 7.25 2.77 -4.96
N GLU A 3 8.34 2.52 -5.66
CA GLU A 3 9.64 3.08 -5.30
C GLU A 3 9.69 4.58 -5.56
N ALA A 4 10.50 5.31 -4.79
CA ALA A 4 10.74 6.72 -5.01
C ALA A 4 11.32 6.96 -6.42
N ILE A 5 10.88 8.01 -7.12
CA ILE A 5 11.31 8.25 -8.52
C ILE A 5 12.19 9.50 -8.71
N ARG A 6 12.29 10.40 -7.72
CA ARG A 6 13.15 11.59 -7.77
C ARG A 6 14.29 11.56 -6.75
N SER A 7 14.42 10.47 -6.01
CA SER A 7 15.48 10.19 -5.04
C SER A 7 15.89 8.71 -5.14
N ASP A 8 17.03 8.36 -4.53
CA ASP A 8 17.44 6.95 -4.44
C ASP A 8 16.43 6.16 -3.59
N PRO A 9 15.75 5.14 -4.15
CA PRO A 9 14.81 4.30 -3.40
C PRO A 9 15.43 3.66 -2.16
N LEU A 10 16.72 3.32 -2.17
CA LEU A 10 17.38 2.65 -1.05
C LEU A 10 17.58 3.58 0.16
N GLU A 11 17.72 4.88 -0.09
CA GLU A 11 17.92 5.92 0.93
C GLU A 11 16.61 6.66 1.27
N SER A 12 15.53 6.38 0.53
CA SER A 12 14.23 7.04 0.71
C SER A 12 13.42 6.38 1.83
N PRO A 13 12.69 7.16 2.66
CA PRO A 13 11.81 6.61 3.68
C PRO A 13 10.73 5.70 3.06
N LEU A 14 10.34 4.68 3.83
CA LEU A 14 9.18 3.85 3.54
C LEU A 14 7.94 4.44 4.21
N VAL A 15 6.93 4.76 3.40
CA VAL A 15 5.58 5.11 3.85
C VAL A 15 4.69 3.90 3.65
N VAL A 16 4.01 3.46 4.72
CA VAL A 16 2.98 2.43 4.63
C VAL A 16 1.62 3.11 4.56
N TRP A 17 0.84 2.79 3.53
CA TRP A 17 -0.48 3.34 3.29
C TRP A 17 -1.56 2.28 3.50
N PHE A 18 -2.60 2.66 4.25
CA PHE A 18 -3.80 1.87 4.47
C PHE A 18 -5.04 2.71 4.12
N ASN A 19 -5.97 2.11 3.40
CA ASN A 19 -7.36 2.58 3.40
C ASN A 19 -8.12 1.94 4.57
N GLY A 20 -9.19 2.61 5.00
CA GLY A 20 -9.99 2.22 6.18
C GLY A 20 -11.18 1.31 5.87
N GLY A 21 -12.33 1.63 6.46
CA GLY A 21 -13.58 0.87 6.28
C GLY A 21 -14.24 0.55 7.62
N PRO A 22 -14.09 -0.68 8.15
CA PRO A 22 -13.03 -1.67 7.86
C PRO A 22 -13.26 -2.49 6.57
N GLY A 23 -12.17 -2.98 5.98
CA GLY A 23 -12.24 -3.91 4.83
C GLY A 23 -12.05 -3.27 3.44
N ALA A 24 -11.87 -1.95 3.35
CA ALA A 24 -11.67 -1.30 2.06
C ALA A 24 -10.28 -1.61 1.50
N SER A 25 -10.19 -1.75 0.18
CA SER A 25 -8.92 -1.99 -0.49
C SER A 25 -8.03 -0.76 -0.46
N SER A 26 -6.76 -0.94 -0.08
CA SER A 26 -5.72 0.10 -0.21
C SER A 26 -5.36 0.40 -1.67
N PHE A 27 -5.88 -0.37 -2.62
CA PHE A 27 -5.79 -0.08 -4.04
C PHE A 27 -6.59 1.17 -4.43
N ILE A 28 -7.53 1.60 -3.58
CA ILE A 28 -8.18 2.92 -3.66
C ILE A 28 -7.12 4.02 -3.55
N GLY A 29 -6.28 3.99 -2.52
CA GLY A 29 -5.19 4.96 -2.36
C GLY A 29 -4.21 4.95 -3.54
N PHE A 30 -3.93 3.76 -4.06
CA PHE A 30 -3.04 3.57 -5.21
C PHE A 30 -3.61 4.14 -6.51
N LEU A 31 -4.89 3.91 -6.84
CA LEU A 31 -5.47 4.33 -8.12
C LEU A 31 -6.25 5.64 -8.09
N LEU A 32 -6.66 6.13 -6.92
CA LEU A 32 -7.61 7.25 -6.83
C LEU A 32 -7.12 8.40 -5.94
N GLU A 33 -6.07 8.20 -5.15
CA GLU A 33 -5.58 9.23 -4.21
C GLU A 33 -4.14 9.64 -4.53
N ASN A 34 -3.16 8.86 -4.10
CA ASN A 34 -1.75 9.30 -4.05
C ASN A 34 -0.76 8.37 -4.75
N GLY A 35 -1.22 7.31 -5.41
CA GLY A 35 -0.35 6.47 -6.23
C GLY A 35 0.08 7.15 -7.54
N PRO A 36 1.01 6.50 -8.27
CA PRO A 36 1.68 7.08 -9.44
C PRO A 36 0.76 7.28 -10.64
N TYR A 37 -0.39 6.62 -10.65
CA TYR A 37 -1.40 6.73 -11.69
C TYR A 37 -2.77 6.92 -11.06
N ILE A 38 -3.58 7.77 -11.68
CA ILE A 38 -5.00 7.90 -11.35
C ILE A 38 -5.83 7.19 -12.42
N LEU A 39 -6.75 6.35 -11.98
CA LEU A 39 -7.77 5.77 -12.85
C LEU A 39 -8.83 6.83 -13.17
N ASP A 40 -9.00 7.12 -14.45
CA ASP A 40 -10.11 7.93 -14.95
C ASP A 40 -11.33 7.04 -15.18
N ALA A 41 -12.36 7.24 -14.35
CA ALA A 41 -13.58 6.44 -14.38
C ALA A 41 -14.46 6.68 -15.63
N ASN A 42 -14.22 7.73 -16.40
CA ASN A 42 -15.00 8.02 -17.61
C ASN A 42 -14.40 7.36 -18.85
N THR A 43 -13.09 7.16 -18.86
CA THR A 43 -12.35 6.67 -20.02
C THR A 43 -11.75 5.27 -19.82
N ASP A 44 -11.83 4.72 -18.60
CA ASP A 44 -11.17 3.47 -18.20
C ASP A 44 -9.66 3.48 -18.49
N THR A 45 -9.03 4.66 -18.40
CA THR A 45 -7.59 4.82 -18.64
C THR A 45 -6.84 5.27 -17.40
N LEU A 46 -5.56 4.93 -17.33
CA LEU A 46 -4.65 5.46 -16.32
C LEU A 46 -3.98 6.73 -16.84
N ARG A 47 -4.05 7.80 -16.05
CA ARG A 47 -3.24 9.02 -16.26
C ARG A 47 -2.18 9.12 -15.19
N TYR A 48 -1.03 9.70 -15.53
CA TYR A 48 0.03 9.93 -14.56
C TYR A 48 -0.42 10.92 -13.48
N ASN A 49 0.04 10.68 -12.24
CA ASN A 49 -0.22 11.54 -11.10
C ASN A 49 1.02 12.39 -10.77
N ASP A 50 0.99 13.66 -11.18
CA ASP A 50 2.06 14.61 -10.91
C ASP A 50 2.28 14.90 -9.41
N PHE A 51 1.29 14.53 -8.57
CA PHE A 51 1.29 14.72 -7.12
C PHE A 51 1.41 13.40 -6.35
N SER A 52 1.81 12.31 -7.01
CA SER A 52 1.98 11.03 -6.32
C SER A 52 2.99 11.13 -5.18
N TRP A 53 2.73 10.42 -4.09
CA TRP A 53 3.60 10.43 -2.93
C TRP A 53 4.98 9.81 -3.19
N ASN A 54 5.14 8.96 -4.22
CA ASN A 54 6.44 8.44 -4.62
C ASN A 54 7.25 9.42 -5.50
N GLN A 55 6.67 10.56 -5.91
CA GLN A 55 7.36 11.59 -6.70
C GLN A 55 8.37 12.39 -5.89
N VAL A 56 8.15 12.57 -4.59
CA VAL A 56 9.01 13.44 -3.78
C VAL A 56 10.19 12.60 -3.30
N ASN A 57 10.12 12.02 -2.10
CA ASN A 57 11.24 11.29 -1.51
C ASN A 57 10.71 10.10 -0.68
N ALA A 58 9.85 9.23 -1.22
CA ALA A 58 9.36 8.08 -0.44
C ALA A 58 9.06 6.86 -1.31
N ASN A 59 9.37 5.68 -0.76
CA ASN A 59 8.79 4.44 -1.21
C ASN A 59 7.42 4.28 -0.56
N VAL A 60 6.37 4.00 -1.32
CA VAL A 60 5.00 3.86 -0.79
C VAL A 60 4.54 2.41 -0.90
N LEU A 61 4.24 1.79 0.24
CA LEU A 61 3.67 0.45 0.34
C LEU A 61 2.17 0.54 0.62
N TYR A 62 1.35 0.25 -0.39
CA TYR A 62 -0.09 0.09 -0.24
C TYR A 62 -0.39 -1.32 0.28
N LEU A 63 -0.90 -1.43 1.51
CA LEU A 63 -1.15 -2.70 2.17
C LEU A 63 -2.65 -2.95 2.32
N GLU A 64 -3.15 -4.05 1.76
CA GLU A 64 -4.54 -4.46 1.90
C GLU A 64 -4.76 -5.22 3.21
N SER A 65 -5.48 -4.59 4.13
CA SER A 65 -5.77 -5.08 5.47
C SER A 65 -7.18 -4.68 5.89
N PRO A 66 -7.87 -5.45 6.74
CA PRO A 66 -7.50 -6.79 7.23
C PRO A 66 -7.60 -7.87 6.13
N SER A 67 -7.37 -9.13 6.49
CA SER A 67 -7.66 -10.24 5.58
C SER A 67 -9.14 -10.24 5.16
N GLY A 68 -9.40 -10.32 3.85
CA GLY A 68 -10.70 -10.07 3.23
C GLY A 68 -10.79 -8.74 2.48
N SER A 69 -9.86 -7.80 2.72
CA SER A 69 -9.77 -6.55 1.95
C SER A 69 -9.17 -6.80 0.57
N GLY A 70 -9.89 -6.47 -0.50
CA GLY A 70 -9.38 -6.52 -1.87
C GLY A 70 -8.90 -7.91 -2.27
N PHE A 71 -7.60 -8.06 -2.52
CA PHE A 71 -6.98 -9.33 -2.90
C PHE A 71 -6.44 -10.13 -1.70
N SER A 72 -6.42 -9.57 -0.49
CA SER A 72 -6.03 -10.28 0.73
C SER A 72 -7.12 -11.27 1.18
N HIS A 73 -6.77 -12.53 1.45
CA HIS A 73 -7.73 -13.58 1.84
C HIS A 73 -7.20 -14.50 2.95
N SER A 74 -8.11 -15.05 3.76
CA SER A 74 -7.84 -16.10 4.75
C SER A 74 -9.08 -16.98 4.97
N ASP A 75 -8.85 -18.26 5.28
CA ASP A 75 -9.90 -19.24 5.58
C ASP A 75 -10.58 -19.01 6.95
N HIS A 76 -10.08 -18.08 7.75
CA HIS A 76 -10.57 -17.74 9.08
C HIS A 76 -10.72 -16.21 9.20
N GLN A 77 -11.94 -15.73 9.50
CA GLN A 77 -12.28 -14.30 9.51
C GLN A 77 -13.15 -13.89 10.72
N ILE A 78 -12.56 -13.92 11.91
CA ILE A 78 -13.01 -13.05 12.99
C ILE A 78 -11.80 -12.22 13.35
N LEU A 79 -11.79 -10.94 12.97
CA LEU A 79 -10.70 -10.02 13.23
C LEU A 79 -11.26 -8.85 14.05
N ASP A 80 -10.62 -8.57 15.17
CA ASP A 80 -10.81 -7.34 15.92
C ASP A 80 -9.65 -6.37 15.65
N ASP A 81 -9.71 -5.18 16.24
CA ASP A 81 -8.70 -4.13 16.04
C ASP A 81 -7.31 -4.60 16.50
N ASN A 82 -7.23 -5.33 17.62
CA ASN A 82 -5.98 -5.82 18.17
C ASN A 82 -5.34 -6.85 17.23
N MET A 83 -6.11 -7.85 16.78
CA MET A 83 -5.62 -8.88 15.88
C MET A 83 -5.26 -8.30 14.50
N THR A 84 -6.01 -7.31 14.01
CA THR A 84 -5.66 -6.59 12.78
C THR A 84 -4.33 -5.85 12.91
N ALA A 85 -4.12 -5.13 14.02
CA ALA A 85 -2.86 -4.44 14.27
C ALA A 85 -1.66 -5.40 14.39
N GLU A 86 -1.83 -6.52 15.11
CA GLU A 86 -0.80 -7.56 15.24
C GLU A 86 -0.42 -8.19 13.90
N LEU A 87 -1.41 -8.53 13.06
CA LEU A 87 -1.16 -9.10 11.74
C LEU A 87 -0.49 -8.10 10.81
N ASN A 88 -0.90 -6.83 10.84
CA ASN A 88 -0.22 -5.78 10.09
C ASN A 88 1.24 -5.64 10.50
N MET A 89 1.54 -5.70 11.81
CA MET A 89 2.92 -5.65 12.28
C MET A 89 3.75 -6.84 11.77
N LYS A 90 3.21 -8.06 11.84
CA LYS A 90 3.88 -9.27 11.32
C LYS A 90 4.18 -9.16 9.83
N VAL A 91 3.23 -8.67 9.04
CA VAL A 91 3.44 -8.45 7.60
C VAL A 91 4.55 -7.42 7.35
N LEU A 92 4.62 -6.34 8.14
CA LEU A 92 5.68 -5.34 8.00
C LEU A 92 7.06 -5.85 8.42
N GLU A 93 7.14 -6.70 9.45
CA GLU A 93 8.38 -7.37 9.83
C GLU A 93 8.86 -8.32 8.73
N GLU A 94 7.96 -9.14 8.18
CA GLU A 94 8.29 -10.03 7.07
C GLU A 94 8.65 -9.27 5.79
N PHE A 95 7.96 -8.17 5.50
CA PHE A 95 8.30 -7.31 4.37
C PHE A 95 9.73 -6.77 4.49
N LYS A 96 10.15 -6.35 5.69
CA LYS A 96 11.52 -5.89 5.94
C LYS A 96 12.56 -6.99 5.70
N THR A 97 12.32 -8.22 6.17
CA THR A 97 13.28 -9.32 5.99
C THR A 97 13.47 -9.68 4.51
N ARG A 98 12.40 -9.61 3.71
CA ARG A 98 12.45 -9.88 2.26
C ARG A 98 13.18 -8.79 1.46
N LEU A 99 13.31 -7.57 1.98
CA LEU A 99 13.97 -6.45 1.30
C LEU A 99 15.48 -6.36 1.58
N THR A 100 15.97 -6.95 2.66
CA THR A 100 17.40 -7.09 2.93
C THR A 100 17.98 -8.27 2.15
N PRO A 101 18.96 -8.07 1.24
CA PRO A 101 19.71 -9.18 0.67
C PRO A 101 20.44 -9.93 1.79
N HIS A 102 20.47 -11.26 1.71
CA HIS A 102 21.35 -12.09 2.53
C HIS A 102 22.82 -11.88 2.16
#